data_AF-A0A367KJ39-F1
#
_entry.id   AF-A0A367KJ39-F1
#
_cell.length_a   1.000
_cell.length_b   1.000
_cell.length_c   1.000
_cell.angle_alpha   90.00
_cell.angle_beta   90.00
_cell.angle_gamma   90.00
#
_symmetry.space_group_name_H-M   'P 1'
#
loop_
_entity.id
_entity.type
_entity.pdbx_description
1 polymer ?
#
loop_
_entity_poly.entity_id
_entity_poly.type
_entity_poly.pdbx_seq_one_letter_code
_entity_poly.pdbx_strand_id
1 'polypeptide(L)'
;MNCHCQSDETILSLRQELSAKNVQLERLKLDLETLNQKYVAEIERVGNIQHEKDMVEHELEELSRKLFEEANSMVAVEKKARWQIENELQQTKEQLLAEQAQLHELRLRLTSANDTTTLLDSNTSMIMKSRLKEMEGLKRASANHIMKYTKQQQSQRTISMPPTPSTSHTKPSTIDEFQLESFREYTLASQKQLPAKKLNQTTFMKHCLNEDIEPCLRFGPQSKLSIKKMIDFLSRQPCFIEHHTATAVQSIKPLWGLNKSILVSNACSACGRSAESVVLNYRFRLDENDTWLPIDQYCRDRLVAVCEFFVFIRNVQMNLYQDRSIEDLYTENIRLRLQMFYSRMGALPVVMDDLGMQTQPTAIEEEACLSDSDSDNYPHTPESNHSTPSIKDAGFVKR
;
A
#
# COMPACT_ATOMS: atom_id res chain seq x y z
N MET A 1 62.61 47.23 51.32
CA MET A 1 62.92 45.99 50.57
C MET A 1 61.70 45.07 50.33
N ASN A 2 60.48 45.40 50.79
CA ASN A 2 59.28 44.54 50.62
C ASN A 2 58.47 44.75 49.32
N CYS A 3 58.84 45.68 48.43
CA CYS A 3 58.02 46.01 47.26
C CYS A 3 58.39 45.20 46.00
N HIS A 4 59.62 44.68 45.92
CA HIS A 4 60.08 43.87 44.78
C HIS A 4 59.55 42.43 44.81
N CYS A 5 59.35 41.85 46.00
CA CYS A 5 58.85 40.47 46.10
C CYS A 5 57.39 40.32 45.64
N GLN A 6 56.55 41.32 45.87
CA GLN A 6 55.14 41.30 45.45
C GLN A 6 54.99 41.47 43.92
N SER A 7 55.83 42.28 43.28
CA SER A 7 55.82 42.41 41.82
C SER A 7 56.27 41.12 41.14
N ASP A 8 57.29 40.46 41.68
CA ASP A 8 57.83 39.22 41.11
C ASP A 8 56.84 38.05 41.24
N GLU A 9 56.13 37.96 42.38
CA GLU A 9 55.08 36.97 42.60
C GLU A 9 53.89 37.17 41.63
N THR A 10 53.51 38.43 41.39
CA THR A 10 52.43 38.77 40.44
C THR A 10 52.83 38.42 38.99
N ILE A 11 54.08 38.71 38.61
CA ILE A 11 54.61 38.37 37.27
C ILE A 11 54.63 36.84 37.06
N LEU A 12 55.00 36.07 38.08
CA LEU A 12 54.97 34.61 38.01
C LEU A 12 53.55 34.06 37.87
N SER A 13 52.59 34.61 38.62
CA SER A 13 51.17 34.25 38.51
C SER A 13 50.60 34.52 37.12
N LEU A 14 50.85 35.71 36.57
CA LEU A 14 50.40 36.08 35.22
C LEU A 14 51.05 35.22 34.13
N ARG A 15 52.33 34.85 34.28
CA ARG A 15 53.00 33.91 33.35
C ARG A 15 52.37 32.52 33.41
N GLN A 16 52.01 32.06 34.61
CA GLN A 16 51.33 30.77 34.76
C GLN A 16 49.93 30.81 34.14
N GLU A 17 49.16 31.88 34.36
CA GLU A 17 47.84 32.05 33.75
C GLU A 17 47.92 32.12 32.22
N LEU A 18 48.87 32.89 31.68
CA LEU A 18 49.10 32.99 30.24
C LEU A 18 49.51 31.63 29.65
N SER A 19 50.34 30.86 30.34
CA SER A 19 50.69 29.49 29.93
C SER A 19 49.46 28.57 29.90
N ALA A 20 48.58 28.67 30.90
CA ALA A 20 47.36 27.88 30.97
C ALA A 20 46.37 28.27 29.86
N LYS A 21 46.23 29.57 29.57
CA LYS A 21 45.41 30.09 28.47
C LYS A 21 45.94 29.66 27.10
N ASN A 22 47.26 29.65 26.89
CA ASN A 22 47.85 29.12 25.66
C ASN A 22 47.48 27.64 25.48
N VAL A 23 47.72 26.79 26.48
CA VAL A 23 47.33 25.36 26.42
C VAL A 23 45.83 25.18 26.10
N GLN A 24 44.96 26.02 26.67
CA GLN A 24 43.53 26.00 26.34
C GLN A 24 43.25 26.41 24.89
N LEU A 25 43.93 27.44 24.37
CA LEU A 25 43.80 27.86 22.97
C LEU A 25 44.29 26.77 22.01
N GLU A 26 45.43 26.13 22.31
CA GLU A 26 45.95 25.01 21.51
C GLU A 26 44.96 23.82 21.49
N ARG A 27 44.35 23.51 22.64
CA ARG A 27 43.31 22.46 22.71
C ARG A 27 42.07 22.83 21.89
N LEU A 28 41.58 24.06 22.02
CA LEU A 28 40.43 24.54 21.26
C LEU A 28 40.68 24.55 19.74
N LYS A 29 41.89 24.89 19.30
CA LYS A 29 42.28 24.79 17.89
C LYS A 29 42.19 23.35 17.37
N LEU A 30 42.70 22.39 18.13
CA LEU A 30 42.65 20.97 17.77
C LEU A 30 41.19 20.45 17.73
N ASP A 31 40.37 20.86 18.70
CA ASP A 31 38.95 20.52 18.74
C ASP A 31 38.21 21.10 17.52
N LEU A 32 38.52 22.35 17.11
CA LEU A 32 37.99 22.97 15.89
C LEU A 32 38.43 22.26 14.61
N GLU A 33 39.71 21.87 14.50
CA GLU A 33 40.21 21.10 13.36
C GLU A 33 39.50 19.75 13.23
N THR A 34 39.34 19.04 14.36
CA THR A 34 38.62 17.77 14.42
C THR A 34 37.16 17.95 14.01
N LEU A 35 36.50 19.01 14.49
CA LEU A 35 35.13 19.32 14.15
C LEU A 35 34.98 19.64 12.65
N ASN A 36 35.91 20.43 12.09
CA ASN A 36 35.90 20.77 10.67
C ASN A 36 36.09 19.54 9.79
N GLN A 37 36.98 18.61 10.16
CA GLN A 37 37.14 17.34 9.45
C GLN A 37 35.85 16.50 9.45
N LYS A 38 35.17 16.41 10.60
CA LYS A 38 33.88 15.72 10.70
C LYS A 38 32.81 16.40 9.86
N TYR A 39 32.78 17.73 9.86
CA TYR A 39 31.84 18.51 9.07
C TYR A 39 32.03 18.30 7.56
N VAL A 40 33.27 18.29 7.08
CA VAL A 40 33.59 18.00 5.67
C VAL A 40 33.19 16.57 5.30
N ALA A 41 33.53 15.58 6.12
CA ALA A 41 33.12 14.18 5.88
C ALA A 41 31.59 14.02 5.84
N GLU A 42 30.87 14.79 6.67
CA GLU A 42 29.41 14.79 6.68
C GLU A 42 28.83 15.44 5.41
N ILE A 43 29.44 16.52 4.90
CA ILE A 43 29.05 17.11 3.60
C ILE A 43 29.22 16.09 2.47
N GLU A 44 30.36 15.39 2.42
CA GLU A 44 30.61 14.36 1.40
C GLU A 44 29.60 13.22 1.49
N ARG A 45 29.30 12.76 2.71
CA ARG A 45 28.28 11.72 2.96
C ARG A 45 26.90 12.16 2.48
N VAL A 46 26.49 13.38 2.80
CA VAL A 46 25.20 13.94 2.35
C VAL A 46 25.18 14.09 0.84
N GLY A 47 26.29 14.53 0.22
CA GLY A 47 26.41 14.63 -1.23
C GLY A 47 26.25 13.28 -1.95
N ASN A 48 26.89 12.24 -1.43
CA ASN A 48 26.77 10.88 -1.99
C ASN A 48 25.34 10.35 -1.89
N ILE A 49 24.69 10.53 -0.72
CA ILE A 49 23.31 10.08 -0.52
C ILE A 49 22.35 10.86 -1.43
N GLN A 50 22.55 12.16 -1.60
CA GLN A 50 21.73 12.96 -2.51
C GLN A 50 21.86 12.47 -3.97
N HIS A 51 23.08 12.16 -4.40
CA HIS A 51 23.31 11.63 -5.75
C HIS A 51 22.66 10.25 -5.97
N GLU A 52 22.78 9.34 -5.00
CA GLU A 52 22.13 8.03 -5.04
C GLU A 52 20.61 8.16 -5.05
N LYS A 53 20.07 9.09 -4.26
CA LYS A 53 18.64 9.41 -4.24
C LYS A 53 18.17 9.91 -5.61
N ASP A 54 18.85 10.89 -6.20
CA ASP A 54 18.49 11.46 -7.51
C ASP A 54 18.50 10.37 -8.61
N MET A 55 19.46 9.44 -8.54
CA MET A 55 19.54 8.30 -9.46
C MET A 55 18.34 7.36 -9.32
N VAL A 56 17.96 7.00 -8.09
CA VAL A 56 16.80 6.15 -7.83
C VAL A 56 15.50 6.86 -8.23
N GLU A 57 15.36 8.15 -7.95
CA GLU A 57 14.20 8.94 -8.37
C GLU A 57 14.04 8.93 -9.90
N HIS A 58 15.15 9.09 -10.64
CA HIS A 58 15.13 9.01 -12.10
C HIS A 58 14.70 7.62 -12.62
N GLU A 59 15.22 6.54 -12.04
CA GLU A 59 14.82 5.18 -12.41
C GLU A 59 13.33 4.92 -12.12
N LEU A 60 12.82 5.44 -11.00
CA LEU A 60 11.41 5.36 -10.65
C LEU A 60 10.52 6.13 -11.62
N GLU A 61 10.93 7.34 -12.02
CA GLU A 61 10.21 8.12 -13.04
C GLU A 61 10.19 7.40 -14.39
N GLU A 62 11.31 6.81 -14.82
CA GLU A 62 11.38 6.07 -16.06
C GLU A 62 10.49 4.82 -16.03
N LEU A 63 10.50 4.08 -14.92
CA LEU A 63 9.66 2.90 -14.74
C LEU A 63 8.18 3.29 -14.72
N SER A 64 7.83 4.35 -14.00
CA SER A 64 6.47 4.89 -13.94
C SER A 64 5.96 5.27 -15.33
N ARG A 65 6.78 5.99 -16.12
CA ARG A 65 6.45 6.33 -17.51
C ARG A 65 6.17 5.09 -18.35
N LYS A 66 7.04 4.07 -18.29
CA LYS A 66 6.87 2.81 -19.04
C LYS A 66 5.59 2.07 -18.63
N LEU A 67 5.26 2.05 -17.33
CA LEU A 67 4.03 1.44 -16.82
C LEU A 67 2.79 2.17 -17.33
N PHE A 68 2.79 3.50 -17.36
CA PHE A 68 1.67 4.27 -17.90
C PHE A 68 1.52 4.10 -19.41
N GLU A 69 2.62 4.04 -20.16
CA GLU A 69 2.60 3.77 -21.60
C GLU A 69 2.03 2.38 -21.89
N GLU A 70 2.45 1.35 -21.15
CA GLU A 70 1.95 -0.02 -21.32
C GLU A 70 0.46 -0.14 -20.93
N ALA A 71 0.06 0.47 -19.81
CA ALA A 71 -1.34 0.49 -19.39
C ALA A 71 -2.23 1.20 -20.42
N ASN A 72 -1.80 2.35 -20.95
CA ASN A 72 -2.53 3.06 -22.00
C ASN A 72 -2.60 2.24 -23.30
N SER A 73 -1.52 1.54 -23.66
CA SER A 73 -1.48 0.63 -24.81
C SER A 73 -2.51 -0.50 -24.66
N MET A 74 -2.53 -1.17 -23.50
CA MET A 74 -3.48 -2.25 -23.21
C MET A 74 -4.94 -1.76 -23.27
N VAL A 75 -5.23 -0.59 -22.70
CA VAL A 75 -6.56 0.02 -22.75
C VAL A 75 -6.96 0.37 -24.19
N ALA A 76 -6.03 0.86 -25.00
CA ALA A 76 -6.29 1.15 -26.41
C ALA A 76 -6.60 -0.12 -27.21
N VAL A 77 -5.88 -1.22 -26.94
CA VAL A 77 -6.14 -2.53 -27.54
C VAL A 77 -7.53 -3.04 -27.16
N GLU A 78 -7.88 -3.00 -25.88
CA GLU A 78 -9.18 -3.47 -25.40
C GLU A 78 -10.34 -2.63 -25.95
N LYS A 79 -10.19 -1.29 -26.00
CA LYS A 79 -11.18 -0.40 -26.63
C LYS A 79 -11.38 -0.73 -28.10
N LYS A 80 -10.30 -1.02 -28.83
CA LYS A 80 -10.39 -1.39 -30.25
C LYS A 80 -11.08 -2.73 -30.44
N ALA A 81 -10.76 -3.73 -29.63
CA ALA A 81 -11.40 -5.04 -29.68
C ALA A 81 -12.90 -4.95 -29.34
N ARG A 82 -13.24 -4.19 -28.29
CA ARG A 82 -14.63 -3.94 -27.91
C ARG A 82 -15.42 -3.24 -29.03
N TRP A 83 -14.84 -2.21 -29.65
CA TRP A 83 -15.47 -1.52 -30.76
C TRP A 83 -15.73 -2.46 -31.95
N GLN A 84 -14.78 -3.35 -32.27
CA GLN A 84 -14.96 -4.34 -33.34
C GLN A 84 -16.14 -5.28 -33.06
N ILE A 85 -16.23 -5.83 -31.84
CA ILE A 85 -17.32 -6.72 -31.45
C ILE A 85 -18.66 -5.99 -31.45
N GLU A 86 -18.72 -4.76 -30.93
CA GLU A 86 -19.94 -3.94 -30.93
C GLU A 86 -20.43 -3.65 -32.36
N ASN A 87 -19.51 -3.37 -33.28
CA ASN A 87 -19.83 -3.15 -34.69
C ASN A 87 -20.36 -4.43 -35.38
N GLU A 88 -19.72 -5.58 -35.16
CA GLU A 88 -20.21 -6.87 -35.68
C GLU A 88 -21.59 -7.24 -35.08
N LEU A 89 -21.80 -6.97 -33.79
CA LEU A 89 -23.08 -7.16 -33.12
C LEU A 89 -24.16 -6.25 -33.73
N GLN A 90 -23.82 -5.02 -34.09
CA GLN A 90 -24.76 -4.11 -34.73
C GLN A 90 -25.16 -4.61 -36.13
N GLN A 91 -24.18 -5.02 -36.95
CA GLN A 91 -24.45 -5.57 -38.28
C GLN A 91 -25.34 -6.82 -38.23
N THR A 92 -25.07 -7.73 -37.29
CA THR A 92 -25.89 -8.94 -37.12
C THR A 92 -27.31 -8.63 -36.63
N LYS A 93 -27.48 -7.62 -35.78
CA LYS A 93 -28.81 -7.13 -35.38
C LYS A 93 -29.59 -6.54 -36.56
N GLU A 94 -28.95 -5.75 -37.41
CA GLU A 94 -29.59 -5.17 -38.60
C GLU A 94 -30.03 -6.27 -39.59
N GLN A 95 -29.18 -7.28 -39.81
CA GLN A 95 -29.53 -8.45 -40.62
C GLN A 95 -30.72 -9.22 -40.04
N LEU A 96 -30.72 -9.46 -38.72
CA LEU A 96 -31.82 -10.16 -38.05
C LEU A 96 -33.14 -9.40 -38.19
N LEU A 97 -33.12 -8.06 -38.06
CA LEU A 97 -34.30 -7.22 -38.24
C LEU A 97 -34.84 -7.31 -39.68
N ALA A 98 -33.96 -7.30 -40.68
CA ALA A 98 -34.34 -7.45 -42.08
C ALA A 98 -35.01 -8.82 -42.34
N GLU A 99 -34.42 -9.92 -41.85
CA GLU A 99 -34.98 -11.27 -41.95
C GLU A 99 -36.33 -11.39 -41.23
N GLN A 100 -36.46 -10.80 -40.03
CA GLN A 100 -37.73 -10.77 -39.30
C GLN A 100 -38.82 -10.02 -40.07
N ALA A 101 -38.49 -8.90 -40.71
CA ALA A 101 -39.42 -8.15 -41.55
C ALA A 101 -39.87 -8.96 -42.78
N GLN A 102 -38.94 -9.64 -43.45
CA GLN A 102 -39.26 -10.51 -44.58
C GLN A 102 -40.17 -11.67 -44.18
N LEU A 103 -39.88 -12.35 -43.05
CA LEU A 103 -40.72 -13.43 -42.53
C LEU A 103 -42.12 -12.93 -42.14
N HIS A 104 -42.21 -11.73 -41.57
CA HIS A 104 -43.49 -11.11 -41.24
C HIS A 104 -44.32 -10.83 -42.50
N GLU A 105 -43.71 -10.29 -43.56
CA GLU A 105 -44.36 -10.07 -44.85
C GLU A 105 -44.83 -11.40 -45.49
N LEU A 106 -43.98 -12.43 -45.47
CA LEU A 106 -44.33 -13.76 -45.99
C LEU A 106 -45.49 -14.38 -45.22
N ARG A 107 -45.52 -14.24 -43.88
CA ARG A 107 -46.66 -14.69 -43.07
C ARG A 107 -47.96 -13.99 -43.45
N LEU A 108 -47.92 -12.66 -43.60
CA LEU A 108 -49.08 -11.87 -44.04
C LEU A 108 -49.60 -12.34 -45.41
N ARG A 109 -48.69 -12.59 -46.37
CA ARG A 109 -49.06 -13.12 -47.68
C ARG A 109 -49.71 -14.50 -47.58
N LEU A 110 -49.14 -15.43 -46.81
CA LEU A 110 -49.71 -16.76 -46.60
C LEU A 110 -51.09 -16.71 -45.94
N THR A 111 -51.30 -15.84 -44.94
CA THR A 111 -52.62 -15.67 -44.33
C THR A 111 -53.63 -15.08 -45.32
N SER A 112 -53.24 -14.07 -46.10
CA SER A 112 -54.12 -13.49 -47.12
C SER A 112 -54.46 -14.47 -48.25
N ALA A 113 -53.53 -15.35 -48.64
CA ALA A 113 -53.76 -16.41 -49.62
C ALA A 113 -54.69 -17.52 -49.08
N ASN A 114 -54.58 -17.85 -47.79
CA ASN A 114 -55.51 -18.76 -47.12
C ASN A 114 -56.93 -18.18 -47.07
N ASP A 115 -57.09 -16.88 -46.83
CA ASP A 115 -58.40 -16.20 -46.83
C ASP A 115 -59.05 -16.16 -48.23
N THR A 116 -58.28 -16.16 -49.31
CA THR A 116 -58.83 -16.36 -50.67
C THR A 116 -59.16 -17.82 -50.99
N THR A 117 -58.57 -18.78 -50.27
CA THR A 117 -58.77 -20.22 -50.50
C THR A 117 -59.93 -20.80 -49.66
N THR A 118 -60.35 -20.11 -48.59
CA THR A 118 -61.48 -20.53 -47.73
C THR A 118 -62.86 -20.35 -48.38
N LEU A 119 -62.97 -19.74 -49.57
CA LEU A 119 -64.22 -19.66 -50.33
C LEU A 119 -64.40 -20.78 -51.37
N LEU A 120 -63.45 -21.72 -51.53
CA LEU A 120 -63.54 -22.75 -52.57
C LEU A 120 -63.21 -24.19 -52.18
N ASP A 121 -63.00 -24.55 -50.91
CA ASP A 121 -62.79 -25.98 -50.59
C ASP A 121 -63.38 -26.43 -49.24
N SER A 122 -64.63 -26.91 -49.30
CA SER A 122 -65.28 -27.63 -48.20
C SER A 122 -65.13 -29.16 -48.26
N ASN A 123 -64.28 -29.74 -49.12
CA ASN A 123 -64.27 -31.21 -49.30
C ASN A 123 -62.90 -31.92 -49.36
N THR A 124 -61.81 -31.37 -48.82
CA THR A 124 -60.52 -32.11 -48.77
C THR A 124 -59.83 -32.06 -47.40
N SER A 125 -60.60 -32.18 -46.33
CA SER A 125 -60.12 -32.20 -44.93
C SER A 125 -59.65 -33.58 -44.41
N MET A 126 -59.22 -34.52 -45.25
CA MET A 126 -58.91 -35.88 -44.77
C MET A 126 -57.65 -36.57 -45.28
N ILE A 127 -56.73 -35.88 -45.97
CA ILE A 127 -55.49 -36.54 -46.48
C ILE A 127 -54.28 -35.61 -46.35
N MET A 128 -53.95 -35.12 -45.15
CA MET A 128 -52.64 -34.46 -44.92
C MET A 128 -52.18 -34.42 -43.46
N LYS A 129 -52.68 -35.34 -42.61
CA LYS A 129 -52.25 -35.46 -41.20
C LYS A 129 -51.52 -36.77 -40.84
N SER A 130 -51.09 -37.55 -41.84
CA SER A 130 -50.45 -38.87 -41.60
C SER A 130 -48.99 -39.01 -42.05
N ARG A 131 -48.25 -37.93 -42.33
CA ARG A 131 -46.83 -38.01 -42.75
C ARG A 131 -45.87 -37.07 -41.99
N LEU A 132 -45.92 -37.07 -40.67
CA LEU A 132 -44.89 -36.41 -39.83
C LEU A 132 -44.51 -37.27 -38.62
N LYS A 133 -44.19 -38.55 -38.85
CA LYS A 133 -43.61 -39.40 -37.81
C LYS A 133 -42.62 -40.41 -38.42
N GLU A 134 -41.54 -39.91 -39.02
CA GLU A 134 -40.39 -40.74 -39.39
C GLU A 134 -39.18 -39.85 -39.76
N MET A 135 -38.37 -39.48 -38.75
CA MET A 135 -36.91 -39.33 -38.82
C MET A 135 -36.40 -38.80 -37.48
N GLU A 136 -36.38 -39.67 -36.47
CA GLU A 136 -35.39 -39.56 -35.39
C GLU A 136 -34.17 -40.36 -35.83
N GLY A 137 -33.02 -39.70 -35.95
CA GLY A 137 -31.73 -40.38 -36.09
C GLY A 137 -30.92 -39.96 -37.30
N LEU A 138 -30.33 -38.75 -37.27
CA LEU A 138 -29.00 -38.54 -37.83
C LEU A 138 -28.24 -37.48 -37.02
N LYS A 139 -27.13 -37.95 -36.46
CA LYS A 139 -26.11 -37.22 -35.73
C LYS A 139 -25.64 -36.02 -36.55
N ARG A 140 -25.72 -34.80 -36.01
CA ARG A 140 -24.90 -33.67 -36.44
C ARG A 140 -23.76 -33.48 -35.45
N ALA A 141 -22.61 -34.04 -35.80
CA ALA A 141 -21.34 -33.51 -35.36
C ALA A 141 -21.10 -32.22 -36.15
N SER A 142 -20.97 -31.08 -35.46
CA SER A 142 -20.30 -29.91 -36.01
C SER A 142 -19.48 -29.30 -34.89
N ALA A 143 -18.18 -29.24 -35.15
CA ALA A 143 -17.14 -28.99 -34.18
C ALA A 143 -17.13 -27.54 -33.70
N ASN A 144 -16.97 -27.38 -32.40
CA ASN A 144 -16.55 -26.13 -31.76
C ASN A 144 -15.16 -25.75 -32.29
N HIS A 145 -15.08 -24.64 -33.03
CA HIS A 145 -13.81 -24.05 -33.39
C HIS A 145 -13.33 -23.17 -32.23
N ILE A 146 -12.64 -23.78 -31.27
CA ILE A 146 -11.87 -23.09 -30.23
C ILE A 146 -10.67 -22.44 -30.91
N MET A 147 -10.67 -21.10 -31.03
CA MET A 147 -9.49 -20.34 -31.41
C MET A 147 -8.43 -20.46 -30.31
N LYS A 148 -7.40 -21.27 -30.57
CA LYS A 148 -6.15 -21.27 -29.82
C LYS A 148 -5.36 -20.03 -30.22
N TYR A 149 -5.32 -19.02 -29.34
CA TYR A 149 -4.29 -17.98 -29.41
C TYR A 149 -3.03 -18.51 -28.72
N THR A 150 -2.03 -18.84 -29.53
CA THR A 150 -0.66 -19.07 -29.08
C THR A 150 0.01 -17.70 -28.95
N LYS A 151 0.20 -17.21 -27.71
CA LYS A 151 1.05 -16.05 -27.44
C LYS A 151 2.33 -16.55 -26.76
N GLN A 152 3.43 -16.45 -27.50
CA GLN A 152 4.79 -16.67 -27.03
C GLN A 152 5.06 -15.71 -25.85
N GLN A 153 5.38 -16.25 -24.68
CA GLN A 153 6.01 -15.48 -23.61
C GLN A 153 7.52 -15.49 -23.85
N GLN A 154 8.03 -14.36 -24.34
CA GLN A 154 9.44 -13.99 -24.16
C GLN A 154 9.60 -13.45 -22.75
N SER A 155 10.47 -14.11 -22.00
CA SER A 155 10.89 -13.77 -20.66
C SER A 155 12.10 -12.83 -20.69
N GLN A 156 11.97 -11.62 -20.13
CA GLN A 156 13.10 -10.84 -19.57
C GLN A 156 12.59 -10.09 -18.33
N ARG A 157 12.93 -10.58 -17.13
CA ARG A 157 14.04 -10.19 -16.24
C ARG A 157 13.66 -9.06 -15.27
N THR A 158 13.15 -9.44 -14.10
CA THR A 158 13.32 -8.68 -12.86
C THR A 158 14.62 -9.13 -12.20
N ILE A 159 15.42 -8.17 -11.73
CA ILE A 159 16.77 -8.36 -11.20
C ILE A 159 16.64 -8.81 -9.74
N SER A 160 16.96 -10.08 -9.49
CA SER A 160 17.21 -10.63 -8.16
C SER A 160 18.72 -10.66 -7.88
N MET A 161 19.06 -10.51 -6.59
CA MET A 161 20.41 -10.70 -6.02
C MET A 161 21.12 -11.98 -6.54
N PRO A 162 22.46 -12.00 -6.56
CA PRO A 162 23.25 -12.88 -7.42
C PRO A 162 23.15 -14.36 -7.03
N PRO A 163 23.09 -15.30 -8.00
CA PRO A 163 23.12 -16.72 -7.71
C PRO A 163 24.57 -17.19 -7.50
N THR A 164 24.77 -17.98 -6.45
CA THR A 164 25.97 -18.81 -6.27
C THR A 164 25.97 -19.98 -7.27
N PRO A 165 27.14 -20.45 -7.72
CA PRO A 165 27.25 -21.40 -8.83
C PRO A 165 26.62 -22.76 -8.51
N SER A 166 25.90 -23.25 -9.52
CA SER A 166 25.05 -24.43 -9.49
C SER A 166 25.85 -25.73 -9.48
N THR A 167 25.53 -26.61 -8.51
CA THR A 167 25.73 -28.06 -8.66
C THR A 167 24.37 -28.72 -8.62
N SER A 168 24.07 -29.49 -9.67
CA SER A 168 22.82 -30.21 -9.91
C SER A 168 22.60 -31.31 -8.88
N HIS A 169 21.80 -31.00 -7.86
CA HIS A 169 20.98 -31.97 -7.15
C HIS A 169 19.57 -31.38 -7.09
N THR A 170 18.55 -32.18 -7.38
CA THR A 170 17.15 -31.88 -7.11
C THR A 170 17.02 -31.53 -5.64
N LYS A 171 17.08 -30.23 -5.31
CA LYS A 171 16.95 -29.76 -3.93
C LYS A 171 15.51 -30.07 -3.50
N PRO A 172 15.28 -30.70 -2.33
CA PRO A 172 13.98 -30.65 -1.71
C PRO A 172 13.58 -29.17 -1.56
N SER A 173 12.29 -28.85 -1.67
CA SER A 173 11.80 -27.51 -1.34
C SER A 173 12.41 -27.11 0.01
N THR A 174 13.06 -25.95 0.08
CA THR A 174 13.65 -25.43 1.34
C THR A 174 12.57 -24.99 2.33
N ILE A 175 11.30 -25.17 1.95
CA ILE A 175 10.11 -24.83 2.71
C ILE A 175 9.62 -26.09 3.41
N ASP A 176 9.33 -25.96 4.70
CA ASP A 176 8.71 -27.02 5.49
C ASP A 176 7.31 -27.33 4.97
N GLU A 177 7.17 -28.50 4.33
CA GLU A 177 5.93 -28.98 3.73
C GLU A 177 4.79 -29.09 4.75
N PHE A 178 5.10 -29.42 6.01
CA PHE A 178 4.07 -29.56 7.04
C PHE A 178 3.44 -28.20 7.38
N GLN A 179 4.24 -27.15 7.47
CA GLN A 179 3.73 -25.79 7.72
C GLN A 179 3.00 -25.23 6.50
N LEU A 180 3.51 -25.51 5.29
CA LEU A 180 2.83 -25.14 4.05
C LEU A 180 1.45 -25.80 3.96
N GLU A 181 1.35 -27.10 4.27
CA GLU A 181 0.06 -27.81 4.23
C GLU A 181 -0.90 -27.28 5.31
N SER A 182 -0.41 -26.98 6.52
CA SER A 182 -1.24 -26.34 7.56
C SER A 182 -1.81 -24.99 7.12
N PHE A 183 -1.03 -24.19 6.39
CA PHE A 183 -1.48 -22.93 5.82
C PHE A 183 -2.44 -23.11 4.62
N ARG A 184 -2.19 -24.13 3.78
CA ARG A 184 -3.09 -24.52 2.69
C ARG A 184 -4.46 -24.90 3.23
N GLU A 185 -4.53 -25.75 4.26
CA GLU A 185 -5.79 -26.11 4.92
C GLU A 185 -6.52 -24.86 5.44
N TYR A 186 -5.81 -23.94 6.07
CA TYR A 186 -6.36 -22.68 6.56
C TYR A 186 -6.94 -21.81 5.42
N THR A 187 -6.20 -21.67 4.32
CA THR A 187 -6.60 -20.85 3.17
C THR A 187 -7.83 -21.42 2.48
N LEU A 188 -7.85 -22.73 2.23
CA LEU A 188 -8.99 -23.43 1.62
C LEU A 188 -10.23 -23.41 2.52
N ALA A 189 -10.05 -23.51 3.84
CA ALA A 189 -11.15 -23.38 4.79
C ALA A 189 -11.70 -21.95 4.81
N SER A 190 -10.83 -20.96 4.68
CA SER A 190 -11.20 -19.53 4.66
C SER A 190 -12.03 -19.15 3.44
N GLN A 191 -11.71 -19.72 2.27
CA GLN A 191 -12.50 -19.56 1.03
C GLN A 191 -13.94 -20.10 1.16
N LYS A 192 -14.19 -21.03 2.08
CA LYS A 192 -15.52 -21.58 2.37
C LYS A 192 -16.31 -20.74 3.38
N GLN A 193 -15.97 -19.47 3.53
CA GLN A 193 -16.59 -18.50 4.46
C GLN A 193 -16.52 -18.94 5.92
N LEU A 194 -15.28 -19.10 6.43
CA LEU A 194 -15.09 -19.32 7.86
C LEU A 194 -15.69 -18.15 8.67
N PRO A 195 -16.50 -18.40 9.73
CA PRO A 195 -16.97 -17.32 10.59
C PRO A 195 -15.80 -16.59 11.25
N ALA A 196 -15.79 -15.25 11.22
CA ALA A 196 -14.74 -14.43 11.85
C ALA A 196 -14.48 -14.81 13.33
N LYS A 197 -15.52 -15.27 14.05
CA LYS A 197 -15.41 -15.76 15.44
C LYS A 197 -14.53 -17.01 15.63
N LYS A 198 -14.24 -17.75 14.55
CA LYS A 198 -13.42 -18.96 14.56
C LYS A 198 -12.01 -18.76 14.01
N LEU A 199 -11.66 -17.55 13.57
CA LEU A 199 -10.34 -17.24 12.98
C LEU A 199 -9.21 -17.73 13.87
N ASN A 200 -9.20 -17.29 15.13
CA ASN A 200 -8.18 -17.60 16.13
C ASN A 200 -8.25 -19.05 16.67
N GLN A 201 -9.23 -19.86 16.22
CA GLN A 201 -9.43 -21.22 16.72
C GLN A 201 -8.82 -22.30 15.80
N THR A 202 -8.47 -21.93 14.56
CA THR A 202 -7.81 -22.82 13.60
C THR A 202 -6.42 -23.23 14.09
N THR A 203 -5.96 -24.44 13.72
CA THR A 203 -4.65 -24.97 14.13
C THR A 203 -3.52 -24.03 13.71
N PHE A 204 -3.52 -23.61 12.44
CA PHE A 204 -2.56 -22.66 11.90
C PHE A 204 -2.51 -21.34 12.71
N MET A 205 -3.67 -20.73 12.98
CA MET A 205 -3.71 -19.47 13.72
C MET A 205 -3.28 -19.64 15.18
N LYS A 206 -3.59 -20.77 15.83
CA LYS A 206 -3.11 -21.04 17.20
C LYS A 206 -1.58 -21.10 17.27
N HIS A 207 -0.92 -21.67 16.26
CA HIS A 207 0.54 -21.65 16.18
C HIS A 207 1.06 -20.21 16.03
N CYS A 208 0.53 -19.44 15.07
CA CYS A 208 0.91 -18.03 14.89
C CYS A 208 0.67 -17.18 16.15
N LEU A 209 -0.44 -17.44 16.86
CA LEU A 209 -0.77 -16.77 18.11
C LEU A 209 0.26 -17.04 19.20
N ASN A 210 0.62 -18.30 19.40
CA ASN A 210 1.52 -18.71 20.48
C ASN A 210 2.99 -18.39 20.21
N GLU A 211 3.44 -18.55 18.96
CA GLU A 211 4.87 -18.43 18.60
C GLU A 211 5.29 -17.00 18.24
N ASP A 212 4.38 -16.22 17.66
CA ASP A 212 4.69 -14.90 17.09
C ASP A 212 3.90 -13.78 17.77
N ILE A 213 2.56 -13.84 17.72
CA ILE A 213 1.71 -12.70 18.11
C ILE A 213 1.74 -12.44 19.62
N GLU A 214 1.49 -13.45 20.45
CA GLU A 214 1.52 -13.30 21.91
C GLU A 214 2.90 -12.84 22.41
N PRO A 215 4.02 -13.41 21.96
CA PRO A 215 5.33 -12.89 22.28
C PRO A 215 5.57 -11.47 21.75
N CYS A 216 5.05 -11.12 20.56
CA CYS A 216 5.17 -9.77 20.00
C CYS A 216 4.39 -8.74 20.79
N LEU A 217 3.25 -9.10 21.36
CA LEU A 217 2.43 -8.22 22.21
C LEU A 217 2.82 -8.24 23.69
N ARG A 218 3.79 -9.08 24.09
CA ARG A 218 4.33 -9.12 25.46
C ARG A 218 5.43 -8.06 25.63
N PHE A 219 5.02 -6.82 25.86
CA PHE A 219 5.94 -5.66 25.94
C PHE A 219 6.89 -5.63 27.14
N GLY A 220 6.69 -6.51 28.13
CA GLY A 220 7.55 -6.64 29.31
C GLY A 220 6.76 -6.66 30.62
N PRO A 221 7.46 -6.74 31.77
CA PRO A 221 6.84 -6.88 33.08
C PRO A 221 6.07 -5.63 33.55
N GLN A 222 6.38 -4.46 32.99
CA GLN A 222 5.76 -3.18 33.35
C GLN A 222 4.57 -2.80 32.44
N SER A 223 4.18 -3.69 31.51
CA SER A 223 3.08 -3.44 30.60
C SER A 223 1.75 -3.35 31.33
N LYS A 224 0.99 -2.30 31.04
CA LYS A 224 -0.38 -2.10 31.53
C LYS A 224 -1.43 -2.67 30.56
N LEU A 225 -1.00 -3.19 29.41
CA LEU A 225 -1.88 -3.64 28.33
C LEU A 225 -2.25 -5.12 28.49
N SER A 226 -3.52 -5.45 28.27
CA SER A 226 -3.97 -6.84 28.27
C SER A 226 -3.76 -7.48 26.89
N ILE A 227 -2.86 -8.47 26.82
CA ILE A 227 -2.57 -9.23 25.58
C ILE A 227 -3.85 -9.82 24.99
N LYS A 228 -4.72 -10.40 25.82
CA LYS A 228 -6.00 -11.00 25.38
C LYS A 228 -6.93 -9.96 24.75
N LYS A 229 -7.03 -8.75 25.34
CA LYS A 229 -7.84 -7.67 24.76
C LYS A 229 -7.26 -7.18 23.43
N MET A 230 -5.94 -7.02 23.35
CA MET A 230 -5.27 -6.63 22.11
C MET A 230 -5.51 -7.67 21.00
N ILE A 231 -5.34 -8.96 21.27
CA ILE A 231 -5.57 -10.02 20.26
C ILE A 231 -7.02 -10.03 19.79
N ASP A 232 -8.00 -10.00 20.70
CA ASP A 232 -9.42 -10.01 20.32
C ASP A 232 -9.79 -8.79 19.48
N PHE A 233 -9.25 -7.60 19.82
CA PHE A 233 -9.50 -6.38 19.06
C PHE A 233 -8.80 -6.36 17.69
N LEU A 234 -7.48 -6.58 17.66
CA LEU A 234 -6.65 -6.50 16.46
C LEU A 234 -7.02 -7.58 15.43
N SER A 235 -7.54 -8.73 15.87
CA SER A 235 -8.03 -9.78 14.96
C SER A 235 -9.30 -9.39 14.21
N ARG A 236 -10.06 -8.40 14.69
CA ARG A 236 -11.34 -7.97 14.11
C ARG A 236 -11.20 -6.68 13.31
N GLN A 237 -10.39 -5.75 13.80
CA GLN A 237 -10.29 -4.40 13.25
C GLN A 237 -8.90 -3.81 13.45
N PRO A 238 -8.47 -2.88 12.58
CA PRO A 238 -7.22 -2.15 12.76
C PRO A 238 -7.30 -1.26 14.00
N CYS A 239 -6.14 -1.02 14.62
CA CYS A 239 -5.99 0.03 15.63
C CYS A 239 -5.41 1.30 14.99
N PHE A 240 -5.46 2.41 15.73
CA PHE A 240 -4.94 3.69 15.28
C PHE A 240 -3.57 3.94 15.89
N ILE A 241 -2.59 4.27 15.04
CA ILE A 241 -1.22 4.59 15.44
C ILE A 241 -0.83 5.87 14.69
N GLU A 242 -0.36 6.87 15.40
CA GLU A 242 0.07 8.13 14.78
C GLU A 242 1.40 8.61 15.35
N HIS A 243 2.14 9.35 14.51
CA HIS A 243 3.29 10.12 14.95
C HIS A 243 2.81 11.39 15.62
N HIS A 244 3.40 11.75 16.75
CA HIS A 244 3.07 12.94 17.50
C HIS A 244 4.37 13.60 17.96
N THR A 245 4.63 14.81 17.47
CA THR A 245 5.70 15.66 18.00
C THR A 245 5.30 16.07 19.41
N ALA A 246 6.04 15.61 20.41
CA ALA A 246 5.78 15.92 21.80
C ALA A 246 6.01 17.41 22.11
N THR A 247 5.08 18.29 21.71
CA THR A 247 4.98 19.65 22.25
C THR A 247 4.44 19.54 23.68
N ALA A 248 5.32 19.80 24.65
CA ALA A 248 5.08 19.99 26.08
C ALA A 248 3.66 19.67 26.61
N VAL A 249 3.56 18.57 27.38
CA VAL A 249 2.62 18.32 28.48
C VAL A 249 1.18 18.82 28.24
N GLN A 250 0.35 18.00 27.60
CA GLN A 250 -1.11 18.16 27.71
C GLN A 250 -1.63 17.42 28.96
N SER A 251 -2.22 18.20 29.87
CA SER A 251 -2.96 17.70 31.03
C SER A 251 -4.24 17.01 30.57
N ILE A 252 -4.32 15.69 30.71
CA ILE A 252 -5.55 14.92 30.50
C ILE A 252 -6.06 14.46 31.86
N LYS A 253 -7.32 14.78 32.17
CA LYS A 253 -8.00 14.35 33.41
C LYS A 253 -8.25 12.83 33.38
N PRO A 254 -7.97 12.09 34.46
CA PRO A 254 -8.25 10.66 34.52
C PRO A 254 -9.74 10.42 34.80
N LEU A 255 -10.35 9.44 34.12
CA LEU A 255 -11.65 8.91 34.55
C LEU A 255 -11.66 7.38 34.49
N TRP A 256 -11.15 6.77 35.55
CA TRP A 256 -11.65 5.48 36.07
C TRP A 256 -11.26 5.42 37.55
N GLY A 257 -12.28 5.26 38.40
CA GLY A 257 -12.22 5.54 39.84
C GLY A 257 -11.31 4.61 40.65
N LEU A 258 -10.04 4.99 40.79
CA LEU A 258 -9.18 4.55 41.88
C LEU A 258 -8.37 5.73 42.41
N ASN A 259 -8.48 5.99 43.71
CA ASN A 259 -7.88 7.11 44.44
C ASN A 259 -6.35 7.00 44.57
N LYS A 260 -5.61 7.04 43.46
CA LYS A 260 -4.17 7.36 43.44
C LYS A 260 -3.89 8.18 42.18
N SER A 261 -3.44 9.42 42.39
CA SER A 261 -2.96 10.35 41.37
C SER A 261 -2.03 9.64 40.36
N ILE A 262 -2.53 9.31 39.18
CA ILE A 262 -1.69 8.93 38.04
C ILE A 262 -1.09 10.22 37.52
N LEU A 263 0.15 10.50 37.91
CA LEU A 263 1.04 11.33 37.11
C LEU A 263 0.92 10.86 35.66
N VAL A 264 0.67 11.80 34.74
CA VAL A 264 0.90 11.62 33.30
C VAL A 264 2.24 10.91 33.21
N SER A 265 2.20 9.62 32.90
CA SER A 265 3.39 8.80 32.99
C SER A 265 4.22 9.23 31.80
N ASN A 266 5.29 9.99 32.04
CA ASN A 266 6.36 10.25 31.09
C ASN A 266 7.05 8.91 30.76
N ALA A 267 6.32 7.97 30.18
CA ALA A 267 6.75 6.61 29.95
C ALA A 267 5.86 5.95 28.89
N CYS A 268 6.45 5.02 28.15
CA CYS A 268 5.74 4.18 27.19
C CYS A 268 4.66 3.35 27.90
N SER A 269 3.42 3.46 27.44
CA SER A 269 2.26 2.74 28.00
C SER A 269 2.34 1.22 27.80
N ALA A 270 3.12 0.79 26.81
CA ALA A 270 3.32 -0.61 26.46
C ALA A 270 4.47 -1.24 27.26
N CYS A 271 5.70 -0.74 27.17
CA CYS A 271 6.86 -1.36 27.84
C CYS A 271 7.21 -0.76 29.21
N GLY A 272 6.69 0.42 29.56
CA GLY A 272 6.98 1.13 30.80
C GLY A 272 8.28 1.95 30.80
N ARG A 273 9.08 1.94 29.72
CA ARG A 273 10.30 2.75 29.60
C ARG A 273 9.98 4.23 29.74
N SER A 274 10.77 4.96 30.54
CA SER A 274 10.53 6.37 30.80
C SER A 274 10.96 7.26 29.63
N ALA A 275 10.35 8.44 29.51
CA ALA A 275 10.63 9.42 28.46
C ALA A 275 12.04 10.01 28.55
N GLU A 276 12.72 9.87 29.70
CA GLU A 276 14.14 10.19 29.83
C GLU A 276 15.04 9.17 29.11
N SER A 277 14.56 7.93 28.94
CA SER A 277 15.33 6.83 28.32
C SER A 277 15.02 6.62 26.84
N VAL A 278 13.82 7.01 26.39
CA VAL A 278 13.35 6.78 25.02
C VAL A 278 12.47 7.94 24.56
N VAL A 279 12.53 8.22 23.26
CA VAL A 279 11.67 9.22 22.62
C VAL A 279 10.27 8.64 22.40
N LEU A 280 9.24 9.35 22.87
CA LEU A 280 7.82 8.95 22.77
C LEU A 280 7.09 9.74 21.68
N ASN A 281 7.55 9.61 20.44
CA ASN A 281 6.94 10.29 19.28
C ASN A 281 5.75 9.54 18.68
N TYR A 282 5.28 8.47 19.32
CA TYR A 282 4.16 7.68 18.83
C TYR A 282 3.08 7.57 19.90
N ARG A 283 1.84 7.52 19.46
CA ARG A 283 0.70 7.18 20.31
C ARG A 283 -0.26 6.26 19.58
N PHE A 284 -0.97 5.43 20.33
CA PHE A 284 -1.95 4.50 19.77
C PHE A 284 -3.24 4.47 20.58
N ARG A 285 -4.34 4.07 19.93
CA ARG A 285 -5.61 3.73 20.57
C ARG A 285 -6.24 2.55 19.82
N LEU A 286 -6.99 1.71 20.53
CA LEU A 286 -7.67 0.56 19.91
C LEU A 286 -8.93 1.07 19.22
N ASP A 287 -9.85 1.65 19.98
CA ASP A 287 -11.11 2.21 19.47
C ASP A 287 -11.02 3.74 19.27
N GLU A 288 -11.94 4.31 18.48
CA GLU A 288 -12.06 5.77 18.33
C GLU A 288 -12.41 6.46 19.65
N ASN A 289 -13.14 5.76 20.52
CA ASN A 289 -13.55 6.26 21.83
C ASN A 289 -12.47 6.09 22.91
N ASP A 290 -11.39 5.36 22.62
CA ASP A 290 -10.30 5.14 23.57
C ASP A 290 -9.38 6.36 23.68
N THR A 291 -8.76 6.50 24.85
CA THR A 291 -7.74 7.52 25.09
C THR A 291 -6.42 7.14 24.39
N TRP A 292 -5.76 8.12 23.79
CA TRP A 292 -4.43 7.95 23.21
C TRP A 292 -3.39 7.56 24.26
N LEU A 293 -2.64 6.49 23.97
CA LEU A 293 -1.60 5.96 24.83
C LEU A 293 -0.23 6.21 24.18
N PRO A 294 0.71 6.92 24.82
CA PRO A 294 2.05 7.14 24.27
C PRO A 294 2.85 5.83 24.27
N ILE A 295 3.61 5.60 23.21
CA ILE A 295 4.50 4.43 23.03
C ILE A 295 5.84 4.84 22.43
N ASP A 296 6.89 4.05 22.70
CA ASP A 296 8.19 4.22 22.06
C ASP A 296 8.22 3.58 20.66
N GLN A 297 9.27 3.86 19.90
CA GLN A 297 9.46 3.34 18.54
C GLN A 297 9.45 1.80 18.49
N TYR A 298 10.12 1.13 19.44
CA TYR A 298 10.20 -0.33 19.48
C TYR A 298 8.84 -1.00 19.74
N CYS A 299 8.02 -0.42 20.63
CA CYS A 299 6.67 -0.91 20.89
C CYS A 299 5.75 -0.64 19.70
N ARG A 300 5.93 0.50 19.02
CA ARG A 300 5.23 0.81 17.77
C ARG A 300 5.53 -0.23 16.70
N ASP A 301 6.79 -0.57 16.49
CA ASP A 301 7.20 -1.54 15.47
C ASP A 301 6.62 -2.93 15.71
N ARG A 302 6.64 -3.38 16.97
CA ARG A 302 6.00 -4.64 17.39
C ARG A 302 4.49 -4.64 17.15
N LEU A 303 3.83 -3.53 17.46
CA LEU A 303 2.38 -3.39 17.27
C LEU A 303 2.02 -3.37 15.78
N VAL A 304 2.76 -2.64 14.97
CA VAL A 304 2.55 -2.56 13.52
C VAL A 304 2.77 -3.91 12.84
N ALA A 305 3.83 -4.64 13.18
CA ALA A 305 4.07 -5.98 12.63
C ALA A 305 2.89 -6.94 12.89
N VAL A 306 2.29 -6.87 14.08
CA VAL A 306 1.09 -7.66 14.43
C VAL A 306 -0.15 -7.18 13.65
N CYS A 307 -0.31 -5.85 13.49
CA CYS A 307 -1.43 -5.29 12.73
C CYS A 307 -1.37 -5.71 11.26
N GLU A 308 -0.22 -5.61 10.62
CA GLU A 308 0.00 -6.02 9.23
C GLU A 308 -0.28 -7.52 9.04
N PHE A 309 0.16 -8.36 9.98
CA PHE A 309 -0.18 -9.78 9.97
C PHE A 309 -1.70 -10.01 10.02
N PHE A 310 -2.43 -9.34 10.92
CA PHE A 310 -3.89 -9.48 10.99
C PHE A 310 -4.61 -8.90 9.75
N VAL A 311 -4.08 -7.84 9.12
CA VAL A 311 -4.58 -7.34 7.84
C VAL A 311 -4.44 -8.42 6.76
N PHE A 312 -3.26 -9.02 6.64
CA PHE A 312 -3.01 -10.10 5.69
C PHE A 312 -3.98 -11.27 5.91
N ILE A 313 -4.11 -11.74 7.15
CA ILE A 313 -5.02 -12.82 7.52
C ILE A 313 -6.47 -12.50 7.15
N ARG A 314 -6.96 -11.29 7.46
CA ARG A 314 -8.33 -10.87 7.08
C ARG A 314 -8.50 -10.81 5.56
N ASN A 315 -7.51 -10.35 4.81
CA ASN A 315 -7.57 -10.30 3.35
C ASN A 315 -7.60 -11.70 2.73
N VAL A 316 -6.87 -12.67 3.29
CA VAL A 316 -6.97 -14.08 2.92
C VAL A 316 -8.39 -14.60 3.18
N GLN A 317 -9.00 -14.26 4.33
CA GLN A 317 -10.37 -14.67 4.65
C GLN A 317 -11.43 -14.07 3.73
N MET A 318 -11.26 -12.80 3.35
CA MET A 318 -12.14 -12.10 2.43
C MET A 318 -11.93 -12.52 0.96
N ASN A 319 -11.01 -13.45 0.71
CA ASN A 319 -10.66 -13.96 -0.60
C ASN A 319 -10.26 -12.84 -1.58
N LEU A 320 -9.43 -11.90 -1.11
CA LEU A 320 -8.95 -10.74 -1.88
C LEU A 320 -7.70 -11.04 -2.72
N TYR A 321 -7.08 -12.21 -2.56
CA TYR A 321 -5.86 -12.62 -3.28
C TYR A 321 -6.13 -13.75 -4.29
N GLN A 322 -7.14 -13.59 -5.14
CA GLN A 322 -7.60 -14.64 -6.07
C GLN A 322 -6.60 -14.94 -7.20
N ASP A 323 -5.72 -13.98 -7.47
CA ASP A 323 -4.70 -13.98 -8.50
C ASP A 323 -3.36 -14.59 -8.04
N ARG A 324 -3.20 -14.89 -6.75
CA ARG A 324 -1.96 -15.44 -6.18
C ARG A 324 -2.08 -16.92 -5.83
N SER A 325 -0.98 -17.66 -5.98
CA SER A 325 -0.90 -19.06 -5.55
C SER A 325 -0.85 -19.18 -4.02
N ILE A 326 -1.16 -20.36 -3.48
CA ILE A 326 -1.09 -20.61 -2.03
C ILE A 326 0.37 -20.51 -1.56
N GLU A 327 1.31 -20.96 -2.39
CA GLU A 327 2.75 -20.89 -2.18
C GLU A 327 3.25 -19.44 -2.07
N ASP A 328 2.73 -18.56 -2.92
CA ASP A 328 3.01 -17.12 -2.88
C ASP A 328 2.47 -16.47 -1.61
N LEU A 329 1.24 -16.82 -1.22
CA LEU A 329 0.63 -16.34 0.03
C LEU A 329 1.38 -16.88 1.26
N TYR A 330 1.89 -18.10 1.20
CA TYR A 330 2.70 -18.68 2.26
C TYR A 330 4.06 -18.00 2.39
N THR A 331 4.66 -17.58 1.27
CA THR A 331 5.89 -16.78 1.29
C THR A 331 5.65 -15.42 1.97
N GLU A 332 4.52 -14.77 1.68
CA GLU A 332 4.13 -13.53 2.36
C GLU A 332 3.83 -13.76 3.86
N ASN A 333 3.22 -14.90 4.20
CA ASN A 333 3.04 -15.31 5.58
C ASN A 333 4.38 -15.43 6.33
N ILE A 334 5.37 -16.09 5.73
CA ILE A 334 6.73 -16.19 6.28
C ILE A 334 7.33 -14.81 6.48
N ARG A 335 7.21 -13.91 5.48
CA ARG A 335 7.72 -12.53 5.55
C ARG A 335 7.16 -11.77 6.76
N LEU A 336 5.84 -11.82 6.96
CA LEU A 336 5.16 -11.15 8.08
C LEU A 336 5.50 -11.77 9.44
N ARG A 337 5.66 -13.10 9.52
CA ARG A 337 6.14 -13.77 10.75
C ARG A 337 7.56 -13.35 11.09
N LEU A 338 8.42 -13.26 10.08
CA LEU A 338 9.80 -12.79 10.24
C LEU A 338 9.87 -11.32 10.70
N GLN A 339 8.98 -10.47 10.18
CA GLN A 339 8.84 -9.08 10.63
C GLN A 339 8.44 -9.00 12.12
N MET A 340 7.48 -9.83 12.57
CA MET A 340 7.16 -9.96 14.00
C MET A 340 8.37 -10.44 14.81
N PHE A 341 9.13 -11.41 14.32
CA PHE A 341 10.36 -11.87 14.98
C PHE A 341 11.40 -10.74 15.15
N TYR A 342 11.74 -10.00 14.10
CA TYR A 342 12.72 -8.92 14.19
C TYR A 342 12.26 -7.75 15.06
N SER A 343 10.96 -7.41 15.02
CA SER A 343 10.38 -6.38 15.88
C SER A 343 10.52 -6.74 17.37
N ARG A 344 10.35 -8.02 17.74
CA ARG A 344 10.54 -8.50 19.11
C ARG A 344 11.99 -8.36 19.59
N MET A 345 12.94 -8.57 18.69
CA MET A 345 14.37 -8.44 18.98
C MET A 345 14.83 -6.98 19.02
N GLY A 346 13.96 -6.02 18.63
CA GLY A 346 14.31 -4.60 18.53
C GLY A 346 15.27 -4.28 17.39
N ALA A 347 15.42 -5.20 16.42
CA ALA A 347 16.34 -5.08 15.30
C ALA A 347 15.63 -4.73 13.98
N LEU A 348 14.31 -4.52 14.01
CA LEU A 348 13.52 -4.29 12.80
C LEU A 348 14.03 -3.12 11.96
N PRO A 349 14.35 -1.92 12.50
CA PRO A 349 14.87 -0.81 11.70
C PRO A 349 16.17 -1.17 10.96
N VAL A 350 17.13 -1.80 11.67
CA VAL A 350 18.42 -2.21 11.11
C VAL A 350 18.25 -3.24 9.99
N VAL A 351 17.38 -4.22 10.20
CA VAL A 351 17.15 -5.30 9.22
C VAL A 351 16.35 -4.79 8.01
N MET A 352 15.44 -3.84 8.18
CA MET A 352 14.70 -3.23 7.06
C MET A 352 15.58 -2.34 6.20
N ASP A 353 16.53 -1.61 6.82
CA ASP A 353 17.53 -0.81 6.11
C ASP A 353 18.51 -1.71 5.33
N ASP A 354 18.99 -2.81 5.92
CA ASP A 354 19.90 -3.76 5.27
C ASP A 354 19.23 -4.61 4.16
N LEU A 355 17.90 -4.78 4.19
CA LEU A 355 17.13 -5.56 3.21
C LEU A 355 16.40 -4.71 2.16
N GLY A 356 16.55 -3.38 2.16
CA GLY A 356 15.94 -2.49 1.16
C GLY A 356 14.41 -2.51 1.13
N MET A 357 13.75 -2.89 2.23
CA MET A 357 12.29 -3.01 2.32
C MET A 357 11.71 -1.76 3.00
N GLN A 358 11.68 -0.63 2.29
CA GLN A 358 10.96 0.54 2.79
C GLN A 358 9.44 0.27 2.78
N THR A 359 8.81 0.29 3.96
CA THR A 359 7.36 0.49 4.03
C THR A 359 7.08 1.92 3.59
N GLN A 360 6.34 2.10 2.48
CA GLN A 360 5.88 3.42 2.07
C GLN A 360 5.18 4.11 3.24
N PRO A 361 5.62 5.30 3.66
CA PRO A 361 4.77 6.18 4.46
C PRO A 361 3.59 6.58 3.58
N THR A 362 2.37 6.38 4.06
CA THR A 362 1.18 7.00 3.49
C THR A 362 1.44 8.51 3.45
N ALA A 363 1.56 9.06 2.24
CA ALA A 363 1.73 10.49 2.03
C ALA A 363 0.56 11.24 2.68
N ILE A 364 0.87 12.02 3.71
CA ILE A 364 0.01 13.11 4.16
C ILE A 364 0.64 14.36 3.55
N GLU A 365 -0.07 14.97 2.62
CA GLU A 365 0.27 16.27 2.04
C GLU A 365 0.34 17.29 3.18
N GLU A 366 1.54 17.77 3.49
CA GLU A 366 1.75 18.96 4.31
C GLU A 366 1.49 20.19 3.42
N GLU A 367 0.27 20.75 3.50
CA GLU A 367 0.08 22.17 3.18
C GLU A 367 0.77 22.99 4.27
N ALA A 368 1.97 23.47 3.96
CA ALA A 368 2.63 24.51 4.73
C ALA A 368 1.89 25.84 4.51
N CYS A 369 1.06 26.24 5.48
CA CYS A 369 0.61 27.62 5.63
C CYS A 369 1.83 28.50 5.97
N LEU A 370 2.41 29.12 4.94
CA LEU A 370 3.33 30.24 5.10
C LEU A 370 2.52 31.50 5.38
N SER A 371 2.64 32.00 6.60
CA SER A 371 2.20 33.34 6.99
C SER A 371 3.21 34.36 6.49
N ASP A 372 2.92 35.03 5.38
CA ASP A 372 3.65 36.22 4.98
C ASP A 372 3.09 37.45 5.69
N SER A 373 4.02 38.19 6.28
CA SER A 373 3.78 39.47 6.96
C SER A 373 4.01 40.59 5.96
N ASP A 374 3.04 41.49 5.88
CA ASP A 374 3.07 42.71 5.08
C ASP A 374 4.35 43.52 5.31
N SER A 375 4.98 43.99 4.22
CA SER A 375 5.75 45.23 4.18
C SER A 375 5.88 45.74 2.75
N ASP A 376 5.37 46.95 2.55
CA ASP A 376 5.33 47.75 1.33
C ASP A 376 6.69 47.92 0.62
N ASN A 377 6.72 47.82 -0.72
CA ASN A 377 7.36 48.83 -1.57
C ASN A 377 7.00 48.66 -3.06
N TYR A 378 6.23 49.60 -3.62
CA TYR A 378 6.06 49.79 -5.06
C TYR A 378 7.13 50.75 -5.60
N PRO A 379 7.54 50.59 -6.86
CA PRO A 379 7.55 51.75 -7.75
C PRO A 379 6.89 51.51 -9.12
N HIS A 380 6.50 52.65 -9.70
CA HIS A 380 5.59 52.91 -10.82
C HIS A 380 6.01 52.47 -12.24
N THR A 381 4.97 52.13 -13.03
CA THR A 381 4.61 52.46 -14.45
C THR A 381 5.42 51.91 -15.66
N PRO A 382 4.90 51.95 -16.92
CA PRO A 382 3.58 52.39 -17.44
C PRO A 382 2.85 51.43 -18.43
N GLU A 383 1.57 51.72 -18.65
CA GLU A 383 0.68 51.21 -19.70
C GLU A 383 1.07 51.62 -21.13
N SER A 384 0.74 50.78 -22.13
CA SER A 384 0.37 51.27 -23.47
C SER A 384 -0.67 50.38 -24.17
N ASN A 385 -1.81 51.02 -24.41
CA ASN A 385 -2.88 50.81 -25.39
C ASN A 385 -2.67 49.79 -26.52
N HIS A 386 -3.70 48.96 -26.79
CA HIS A 386 -4.19 48.76 -28.16
C HIS A 386 -5.69 48.41 -28.20
N SER A 387 -6.35 49.08 -29.14
CA SER A 387 -7.79 49.25 -29.33
C SER A 387 -8.47 48.08 -30.06
N THR A 388 -9.70 47.78 -29.69
CA THR A 388 -10.65 46.96 -30.46
C THR A 388 -11.62 47.87 -31.23
N PRO A 389 -12.08 47.50 -32.44
CA PRO A 389 -13.26 48.10 -33.03
C PRO A 389 -14.47 47.17 -32.94
N SER A 390 -15.60 47.76 -32.56
CA SER A 390 -16.94 47.21 -32.64
C SER A 390 -17.61 47.72 -33.91
N ILE A 391 -18.28 46.85 -34.68
CA ILE A 391 -19.23 47.26 -35.73
C ILE A 391 -20.52 46.46 -35.53
N LYS A 392 -21.62 47.20 -35.38
CA LYS A 392 -23.01 46.74 -35.42
C LYS A 392 -23.65 47.11 -36.76
N ASP A 393 -24.71 46.33 -37.06
CA ASP A 393 -25.87 46.59 -37.90
C ASP A 393 -25.75 46.45 -39.43
N ALA A 394 -26.45 45.46 -39.99
CA ALA A 394 -27.75 45.65 -40.68
C ALA A 394 -28.17 44.39 -41.47
N GLY A 395 -29.48 44.14 -41.57
CA GLY A 395 -30.05 43.60 -42.81
C GLY A 395 -30.73 42.23 -42.78
N PHE A 396 -32.00 42.25 -42.41
CA PHE A 396 -33.13 41.43 -42.87
C PHE A 396 -33.03 40.89 -44.34
N VAL A 397 -33.51 39.66 -44.60
CA VAL A 397 -34.47 39.24 -45.66
C VAL A 397 -34.27 37.77 -46.11
N LYS A 398 -35.36 36.98 -46.00
CA LYS A 398 -35.86 35.83 -46.81
C LYS A 398 -34.83 34.95 -47.53
N ARG A 399 -34.90 33.62 -47.39
CA ARG A 399 -36.03 32.78 -47.84
C ARG A 399 -35.97 31.41 -47.19
#